data_AF-A0A395YYC9-F1
#
_entry.id   AF-A0A395YYC9-F1
#
_cell.length_a   1.000
_cell.length_b   1.000
_cell.length_c   1.000
_cell.angle_alpha   90.00
_cell.angle_beta   90.00
_cell.angle_gamma   90.00
#
_symmetry.space_group_name_H-M   'P 1'
#
loop_
_entity.id
_entity.type
_entity.pdbx_description
1 polymer ?
#
loop_
_entity_poly.entity_id
_entity_poly.type
_entity_poly.pdbx_seq_one_letter_code
_entity_poly.pdbx_strand_id
1 'polypeptide(L)' 'MENKLFDYFKDSGKLYGLSGDQLVKFQQACNKAVCDNPTLDFNDLLIVCQVYLNTIRDFPDMVI' A
#
# COMPACT_ATOMS: atom_id res chain seq x y z
N MET A 1 6.93 -3.09 11.20
CA MET A 1 7.21 -3.37 9.77
C MET A 1 6.26 -2.58 8.88
N GLU A 2 4.99 -2.49 9.27
CA GLU A 2 3.91 -1.66 8.69
C GLU A 2 4.32 -0.27 8.14
N ASN A 3 4.87 0.62 8.97
CA ASN A 3 5.28 1.95 8.49
C ASN A 3 6.40 1.90 7.43
N LYS A 4 7.26 0.87 7.44
CA LYS A 4 8.36 0.75 6.47
C LYS A 4 7.87 0.48 5.05
N LEU A 5 6.73 -0.20 4.89
CA LEU A 5 6.15 -0.43 3.56
C LEU A 5 5.64 0.88 2.99
N PHE A 6 4.82 1.62 3.75
CA PHE A 6 4.31 2.90 3.28
C PHE A 6 5.44 3.91 2.99
N ASP A 7 6.42 4.01 3.89
CA ASP A 7 7.58 4.89 3.70
C ASP A 7 8.38 4.52 2.44
N TYR A 8 8.58 3.23 2.17
CA TYR A 8 9.25 2.79 0.94
C TYR A 8 8.56 3.31 -0.32
N PHE A 9 7.22 3.21 -0.41
CA PHE A 9 6.49 3.69 -1.59
C PHE A 9 6.48 5.22 -1.69
N LYS A 10 6.45 5.90 -0.55
CA LYS A 10 6.55 7.35 -0.47
C LYS A 10 7.91 7.82 -1.00
N ASP A 11 8.99 7.24 -0.50
CA ASP A 11 10.36 7.57 -0.87
C ASP A 11 10.68 7.18 -2.31
N SER A 12 10.06 6.11 -2.83
CA SER A 12 10.20 5.71 -4.23
C SER A 12 9.42 6.60 -5.21
N GLY A 13 8.70 7.62 -4.74
CA GLY A 13 7.86 8.50 -5.56
C GLY A 13 6.62 7.83 -6.15
N LYS A 14 6.33 6.57 -5.80
CA LYS A 14 5.22 5.80 -6.38
C LYS A 14 3.86 6.31 -5.92
N LEU A 15 3.80 7.11 -4.85
CA LEU A 15 2.57 7.71 -4.34
C LEU A 15 2.21 9.03 -4.99
N TYR A 16 3.03 9.54 -5.93
CA TYR A 16 2.72 10.75 -6.66
C TYR A 16 1.37 10.64 -7.39
N GLY A 17 0.58 11.72 -7.32
CA GLY A 17 -0.73 11.81 -7.96
C GLY A 17 -1.90 11.18 -7.17
N LEU A 18 -1.65 10.54 -6.03
CA LEU A 18 -2.73 10.11 -5.14
C LEU A 18 -3.34 11.31 -4.40
N SER A 19 -4.66 11.29 -4.27
CA SER A 19 -5.38 12.21 -3.37
C SER A 19 -5.12 11.89 -1.89
N GLY A 20 -5.49 12.81 -0.99
CA GLY A 20 -5.36 12.61 0.45
C GLY A 20 -6.07 11.33 0.94
N ASP A 21 -7.29 11.09 0.47
CA ASP A 21 -8.07 9.91 0.85
C ASP A 21 -7.43 8.62 0.32
N GLN A 22 -6.92 8.64 -0.93
CA GLN A 22 -6.21 7.49 -1.49
C GLN A 22 -4.89 7.20 -0.75
N LEU A 23 -4.19 8.22 -0.26
CA LEU A 23 -2.99 8.03 0.57
C LEU A 23 -3.35 7.35 1.90
N VAL A 24 -4.43 7.77 2.55
CA VAL A 24 -4.91 7.15 3.80
C VAL A 24 -5.31 5.70 3.55
N LYS A 25 -6.09 5.43 2.48
CA LYS A 25 -6.46 4.06 2.07
C LYS A 25 -5.21 3.21 1.82
N PHE A 26 -4.20 3.76 1.15
CA PHE A 26 -2.98 3.02 0.85
C PHE A 26 -2.18 2.71 2.12
N GLN A 27 -2.09 3.66 3.06
CA GLN A 27 -1.45 3.42 4.34
C GLN A 27 -2.13 2.28 5.12
N GLN A 28 -3.46 2.24 5.12
CA GLN A 28 -4.23 1.16 5.73
C GLN A 28 -4.00 -0.18 5.00
N ALA A 29 -3.94 -0.16 3.67
CA ALA A 29 -3.65 -1.35 2.87
C ALA A 29 -2.24 -1.93 3.15
N CYS A 30 -1.22 -1.08 3.36
CA CYS A 30 0.11 -1.53 3.78
C CYS A 30 0.08 -2.26 5.13
N ASN A 31 -0.71 -1.77 6.09
CA ASN A 31 -0.86 -2.44 7.39
C ASN A 31 -1.60 -3.77 7.23
N LYS A 32 -2.69 -3.77 6.46
CA LYS A 32 -3.46 -4.97 6.14
C LYS A 32 -2.60 -6.04 5.47
N ALA A 33 -1.70 -5.66 4.56
CA ALA A 33 -0.79 -6.59 3.91
C ALA A 33 0.07 -7.37 4.92
N VAL A 34 0.58 -6.71 5.96
CA VAL A 34 1.38 -7.34 7.03
C VAL A 34 0.52 -8.29 7.87
N CYS A 35 -0.67 -7.84 8.28
CA CYS A 35 -1.58 -8.63 9.11
C CYS A 35 -2.09 -9.88 8.39
N ASP A 36 -2.47 -9.75 7.12
CA ASP A 36 -3.04 -10.85 6.34
C ASP A 36 -1.97 -11.86 5.89
N ASN A 37 -0.70 -11.44 5.81
CA ASN A 37 0.40 -12.26 5.29
C ASN A 37 1.59 -12.33 6.25
N PRO A 38 1.41 -12.88 7.48
CA PRO A 38 2.41 -12.83 8.53
C PRO A 38 3.70 -13.64 8.24
N THR A 39 3.67 -14.51 7.23
CA THR A 39 4.81 -15.35 6.83
C THR A 39 5.60 -14.80 5.65
N LEU A 40 5.09 -13.77 4.96
CA LEU A 40 5.77 -13.18 3.82
C LEU A 40 6.93 -12.29 4.28
N ASP A 41 7.99 -12.27 3.48
CA ASP A 41 9.09 -11.37 3.72
C ASP A 41 8.77 -9.95 3.21
N PHE A 42 9.70 -9.02 3.43
CA PHE A 42 9.49 -7.63 3.06
C PHE A 42 9.30 -7.42 1.55
N ASN A 43 10.01 -8.17 0.70
CA ASN A 43 9.93 -8.01 -0.76
C ASN A 43 8.60 -8.54 -1.29
N ASP A 44 8.13 -9.66 -0.75
CA ASP A 44 6.82 -10.21 -1.09
C ASP A 44 5.69 -9.26 -0.64
N LEU A 45 5.83 -8.66 0.54
CA LEU A 45 4.90 -7.63 1.03
C LEU A 45 4.89 -6.37 0.16
N LEU A 46 6.02 -5.98 -0.45
CA LEU A 46 6.06 -4.88 -1.43
C LEU A 46 5.23 -5.20 -2.67
N ILE A 47 5.25 -6.45 -3.14
CA ILE A 47 4.43 -6.89 -4.28
C ILE A 47 2.95 -6.80 -3.93
N VAL A 48 2.55 -7.28 -2.75
CA VAL A 48 1.17 -7.18 -2.25
C VAL A 48 0.72 -5.72 -2.16
N CYS A 49 1.55 -4.84 -1.59
CA CYS A 49 1.27 -3.41 -1.52
C CYS A 49 1.18 -2.79 -2.93
N GLN A 50 2.01 -3.21 -3.88
CA GLN A 50 1.93 -2.71 -5.26
C GLN A 50 0.59 -3.06 -5.92
N VAL A 51 0.03 -4.24 -5.63
CA VAL A 51 -1.31 -4.62 -6.09
C VAL A 51 -2.37 -3.70 -5.49
N TYR A 52 -2.35 -3.49 -4.18
CA TYR A 52 -3.27 -2.54 -3.53
C TYR A 52 -3.17 -1.12 -4.10
N LEU A 53 -1.94 -0.64 -4.34
CA LEU A 53 -1.71 0.67 -4.93
C LEU A 53 -2.37 0.81 -6.32
N ASN A 54 -2.24 -0.22 -7.16
CA ASN A 54 -2.86 -0.23 -8.48
C ASN A 54 -4.39 -0.23 -8.35
N THR A 55 -4.95 -1.06 -7.46
CA THR A 55 -6.40 -1.10 -7.21
C THR A 55 -6.94 0.26 -6.75
N ILE A 56 -6.24 0.97 -5.86
CA ILE A 56 -6.65 2.30 -5.36
C ILE A 56 -6.63 3.36 -6.48
N ARG A 57 -5.70 3.23 -7.44
CA ARG A 57 -5.59 4.13 -8.58
C ARG A 57 -6.70 3.90 -9.60
N ASP A 58 -6.93 2.64 -9.92
CA ASP A 58 -7.90 2.25 -10.95
C ASP A 58 -9.34 2.35 -10.42
N PHE A 59 -9.54 2.15 -9.12
CA PHE A 59 -10.84 2.12 -8.45
C PHE A 59 -10.85 2.95 -7.15
N PRO A 60 -10.77 4.30 -7.24
CA PRO A 60 -10.65 5.18 -6.08
C PRO A 60 -11.81 5.08 -5.08
N ASP A 61 -13.00 4.73 -5.55
CA ASP A 61 -14.22 4.60 -4.73
C ASP A 61 -14.38 3.21 -4.09
N MET A 62 -13.53 2.25 -4.46
CA MET A 62 -13.58 0.90 -3.89
C MET A 62 -13.18 0.94 -2.41
N VAL A 63 -13.89 0.14 -1.62
CA VAL A 63 -13.60 -0.09 -0.19
C VAL A 63 -12.71 -1.33 -0.11
N ILE A 64 -11.55 -1.19 0.56
CA ILE A 64 -10.49 -2.19 0.69
C ILE A 64 -10.41 -2.65 2.15
#